data_AF-C3Y1H1-F1
#
_entry.id   AF-C3Y1H1-F1
#
_cell.length_a   1.000
_cell.length_b   1.000
_cell.length_c   1.000
_cell.angle_alpha   90.00
_cell.angle_beta   90.00
_cell.angle_gamma   90.00
#
_symmetry.space_group_name_H-M   'P 1'
#
loop_
_entity.id
_entity.type
_entity.pdbx_description
1 polymer ?
#
loop_
_entity_poly.entity_id
_entity_poly.type
_entity_poly.pdbx_seq_one_letter_code
_entity_poly.pdbx_strand_id
1 'polypeptide(L)'
;EKFQTYVTLKLQNAKSTTIAVKGNSPSWEQDFIFETERLDMCLVVELWNKGMLWDSLLGTVVTPLQSIPQSSEEGPGDWYSLDADVLMKNDVISGTKTPTNHQIMLDMRFEVPYNIPDEEAFLLQQKLEAFNTLTDQE
;
A
#
# COMPACT_ATOMS: atom_id res chain seq x y z
N GLU A 1 -15.82 2.34 -25.34
CA GLU A 1 -16.34 3.00 -24.13
C GLU A 1 -15.18 3.65 -23.38
N LYS A 2 -15.39 4.78 -22.70
CA LYS A 2 -14.36 5.33 -21.80
C LYS A 2 -14.59 4.70 -20.45
N PHE A 3 -13.60 3.98 -19.93
CA PHE A 3 -13.67 3.45 -18.56
C PHE A 3 -13.80 4.61 -17.55
N GLN A 4 -14.38 4.32 -16.39
CA GLN A 4 -14.34 5.20 -15.23
C GLN A 4 -13.74 4.39 -14.08
N THR A 5 -12.43 4.40 -13.93
CA THR A 5 -11.72 3.45 -13.06
C THR A 5 -11.28 4.04 -11.74
N TYR A 6 -11.19 3.20 -10.73
CA TYR A 6 -10.56 3.51 -9.45
C TYR A 6 -9.73 2.31 -8.98
N VAL A 7 -8.79 2.56 -8.08
CA VAL A 7 -7.91 1.55 -7.53
C VAL A 7 -8.26 1.33 -6.06
N THR A 8 -8.32 0.08 -5.63
CA THR A 8 -8.41 -0.26 -4.21
C THR A 8 -7.15 -0.99 -3.77
N LEU A 9 -6.61 -0.58 -2.63
CA LEU A 9 -5.48 -1.19 -1.96
C LEU A 9 -5.99 -1.88 -0.70
N LYS A 10 -5.64 -3.14 -0.50
CA LYS A 10 -6.03 -3.91 0.68
C LYS A 10 -4.79 -4.49 1.33
N LEU A 11 -4.62 -4.18 2.61
CA LEU A 11 -3.60 -4.78 3.45
C LEU A 11 -4.23 -5.17 4.79
N GLN A 12 -4.28 -6.47 5.07
CA GLN A 12 -4.99 -7.00 6.23
C GLN A 12 -6.45 -6.50 6.28
N ASN A 13 -6.84 -5.82 7.37
CA ASN A 13 -8.15 -5.23 7.57
C ASN A 13 -8.24 -3.78 7.05
N ALA A 14 -7.13 -3.19 6.61
CA ALA A 14 -7.09 -1.86 6.04
C ALA A 14 -7.44 -1.91 4.55
N LYS A 15 -8.30 -0.98 4.13
CA LYS A 15 -8.65 -0.77 2.72
C LYS A 15 -8.61 0.72 2.40
N SER A 16 -7.87 1.07 1.36
CA SER A 16 -7.82 2.42 0.81
C SER A 16 -8.32 2.42 -0.63
N THR A 17 -8.84 3.55 -1.12
CA THR A 17 -9.44 3.64 -2.45
C THR A 17 -9.20 5.02 -3.05
N THR A 18 -8.81 5.07 -4.33
CA THR A 18 -8.64 6.31 -5.07
C THR A 18 -9.97 6.87 -5.56
N ILE A 19 -9.96 8.10 -6.07
CA ILE A 19 -11.11 8.64 -6.81
C ILE A 19 -11.29 7.92 -8.16
N ALA A 20 -12.51 7.93 -8.68
CA ALA A 20 -12.79 7.36 -10.00
C ALA A 20 -12.42 8.34 -11.12
N VAL A 21 -11.50 7.93 -12.01
CA VAL A 21 -10.96 8.73 -13.12
C VAL A 21 -11.42 8.15 -14.46
N LYS A 22 -11.77 9.03 -15.41
CA LYS A 22 -12.25 8.61 -16.73
C LYS A 22 -11.09 8.47 -17.72
N GLY A 23 -11.10 7.41 -18.52
CA GLY A 23 -10.14 7.22 -19.62
C GLY A 23 -9.53 5.83 -19.65
N ASN A 24 -8.74 5.56 -20.70
CA ASN A 24 -8.02 4.29 -20.86
C ASN A 24 -6.62 4.32 -20.22
N SER A 25 -6.12 5.52 -19.92
CA SER A 25 -4.84 5.76 -19.25
C SER A 25 -5.07 6.78 -18.12
N PRO A 26 -5.82 6.38 -17.08
CA PRO A 26 -6.05 7.23 -15.90
C PRO A 26 -4.74 7.50 -15.16
N SER A 27 -4.62 8.66 -14.53
CA SER A 27 -3.55 9.01 -13.59
C SER A 27 -4.20 9.50 -12.30
N TRP A 28 -3.76 8.95 -11.18
CA TRP A 28 -4.30 9.24 -9.85
C TRP A 28 -3.34 10.04 -8.98
N GLU A 29 -2.02 9.85 -9.14
CA GLU A 29 -0.95 10.51 -8.35
C GLU A 29 -1.33 10.65 -6.87
N GLN A 30 -1.68 9.52 -6.24
CA GLN A 30 -2.20 9.49 -4.88
C GLN A 30 -1.44 8.48 -4.03
N ASP A 31 -0.85 8.98 -2.94
CA ASP A 31 -0.12 8.18 -1.97
C ASP A 31 -1.03 7.58 -0.89
N PHE A 32 -0.64 6.40 -0.42
CA PHE A 32 -1.26 5.73 0.71
C PHE A 32 -0.19 5.17 1.63
N ILE A 33 -0.37 5.34 2.93
CA ILE A 33 0.51 4.79 3.96
C ILE A 33 -0.25 3.72 4.72
N PHE A 34 0.41 2.59 4.94
CA PHE A 34 -0.10 1.49 5.74
C PHE A 34 0.93 1.12 6.81
N GLU A 35 0.44 0.87 8.03
CA GLU A 35 1.25 0.34 9.11
C GLU A 35 1.00 -1.17 9.25
N THR A 36 2.07 -1.95 9.37
CA THR A 36 1.98 -3.41 9.55
C THR A 36 3.22 -3.95 10.26
N GLU A 37 3.01 -4.85 11.21
CA GLU A 37 4.07 -5.63 11.86
C GLU A 37 4.31 -6.99 11.17
N ARG A 38 3.43 -7.35 10.22
CA ARG A 38 3.40 -8.66 9.57
C ARG A 38 3.89 -8.59 8.15
N LEU A 39 5.16 -8.96 7.94
CA LEU A 39 5.79 -9.03 6.62
C LEU A 39 5.45 -10.31 5.85
N ASP A 40 4.83 -11.30 6.48
CA ASP A 40 4.36 -12.54 5.83
C ASP A 40 3.08 -12.36 5.00
N MET A 41 2.56 -11.12 4.93
CA MET A 41 1.33 -10.77 4.21
C MET A 41 1.62 -10.26 2.80
N CYS A 42 0.55 -9.99 2.04
CA CYS A 42 0.63 -9.37 0.72
C CYS A 42 -0.24 -8.11 0.66
N LEU A 43 0.22 -7.13 -0.12
CA LEU A 43 -0.61 -6.01 -0.57
C LEU A 43 -1.42 -6.47 -1.78
N VAL A 44 -2.74 -6.33 -1.71
CA VAL A 44 -3.63 -6.61 -2.84
C VAL A 44 -4.04 -5.30 -3.49
N VAL A 45 -3.79 -5.19 -4.78
CA VAL A 45 -4.16 -4.05 -5.62
C VAL A 45 -5.24 -4.51 -6.58
N GLU A 46 -6.36 -3.79 -6.63
CA GLU A 46 -7.47 -4.09 -7.53
C GLU A 46 -7.83 -2.86 -8.34
N LEU A 47 -7.92 -3.02 -9.66
CA LEU A 47 -8.43 -2.02 -10.58
C LEU A 47 -9.91 -2.30 -10.87
N TRP A 48 -10.76 -1.34 -10.57
CA TRP A 48 -12.20 -1.44 -10.74
C TRP A 48 -12.68 -0.47 -11.80
N ASN A 49 -13.65 -0.88 -12.61
CA ASN A 49 -14.44 -0.01 -13.45
C ASN A 49 -15.76 0.32 -12.75
N LYS A 50 -16.01 1.60 -12.53
CA LYS A 50 -17.22 2.11 -11.93
C LYS A 50 -18.39 1.96 -12.89
N GLY A 51 -19.43 1.25 -12.45
CA GLY A 51 -20.68 1.13 -13.19
C GLY A 51 -21.81 1.95 -12.57
N MET A 52 -22.96 1.94 -13.23
CA MET A 52 -24.15 2.63 -12.74
C MET A 52 -24.81 1.92 -11.54
N LEU A 53 -24.78 0.59 -11.56
CA LEU A 53 -25.43 -0.26 -10.55
C LEU A 53 -24.44 -1.16 -9.82
N TRP A 54 -23.46 -1.71 -10.54
CA TRP A 54 -22.39 -2.54 -10.00
C TRP A 54 -21.06 -2.11 -10.60
N ASP A 55 -20.01 -2.18 -9.81
CA ASP A 55 -18.65 -1.98 -10.26
C ASP A 55 -18.06 -3.33 -10.71
N SER A 56 -17.23 -3.31 -11.75
CA SER A 56 -16.64 -4.51 -12.33
C SER A 56 -15.13 -4.53 -12.07
N LEU A 57 -14.61 -5.64 -11.53
CA LEU A 57 -13.16 -5.83 -11.41
C LEU A 57 -12.56 -5.97 -12.81
N LEU A 58 -11.60 -5.10 -13.14
CA LEU A 58 -10.84 -5.17 -14.37
C LEU A 58 -9.59 -6.06 -14.22
N GLY A 59 -9.01 -6.07 -13.02
CA GLY A 59 -7.94 -6.99 -12.69
C GLY A 59 -7.29 -6.67 -11.35
N THR A 60 -6.41 -7.55 -10.92
CA THR A 60 -5.74 -7.50 -9.63
C THR A 60 -4.29 -7.93 -9.75
N VAL A 61 -3.44 -7.37 -8.89
CA VAL A 61 -2.07 -7.84 -8.66
C VAL A 61 -1.87 -7.98 -7.15
N VAL A 62 -1.11 -8.99 -6.77
CA VAL A 62 -0.77 -9.28 -5.38
C VAL A 62 0.74 -9.15 -5.22
N THR A 63 1.17 -8.26 -4.34
CA THR A 63 2.59 -8.02 -4.07
C THR A 63 2.93 -8.52 -2.66
N PRO A 64 3.76 -9.55 -2.51
CA PRO A 64 4.27 -9.96 -1.20
C PRO A 64 5.00 -8.80 -0.52
N LEU A 65 4.73 -8.56 0.75
CA LEU A 65 5.39 -7.44 1.45
C LEU A 65 6.91 -7.64 1.51
N GLN A 66 7.39 -8.88 1.62
CA GLN A 66 8.83 -9.17 1.65
C GLN A 66 9.58 -8.80 0.35
N SER A 67 8.87 -8.61 -0.77
CA SER A 67 9.48 -8.17 -2.02
C SER A 67 9.51 -6.66 -2.20
N ILE A 68 8.87 -5.90 -1.31
CA ILE A 68 8.84 -4.43 -1.40
C ILE A 68 10.17 -3.88 -0.85
N PRO A 69 10.89 -3.04 -1.61
CA PRO A 69 12.17 -2.49 -1.17
C PRO A 69 12.00 -1.48 -0.03
N GLN A 70 13.05 -1.31 0.77
CA GLN A 70 13.15 -0.19 1.70
C GLN A 70 13.75 1.03 0.99
N SER A 71 13.12 2.19 1.13
CA SER A 71 13.59 3.45 0.55
C SER A 71 13.03 4.64 1.32
N SER A 72 13.84 5.68 1.50
CA SER A 72 13.40 6.99 2.01
C SER A 72 12.97 7.95 0.90
N GLU A 73 13.20 7.59 -0.37
CA GLU A 73 12.90 8.42 -1.54
C GLU A 73 11.77 7.79 -2.37
N GLU A 74 10.94 8.66 -2.96
CA GLU A 74 9.89 8.28 -3.91
C GLU A 74 10.53 7.78 -5.22
N GLY A 75 10.07 6.63 -5.69
CA GLY A 75 10.56 5.98 -6.90
C GLY A 75 9.78 6.38 -8.15
N PRO A 76 10.29 6.05 -9.35
CA PRO A 76 9.57 6.27 -10.60
C PRO A 76 8.36 5.33 -10.79
N GLY A 77 8.22 4.32 -9.93
CA GLY A 77 7.22 3.26 -10.03
C GLY A 77 7.54 2.20 -11.10
N ASP A 78 6.93 1.03 -10.94
CA ASP A 78 7.04 -0.10 -11.87
C ASP A 78 5.67 -0.45 -12.47
N TRP A 79 5.68 -0.99 -13.68
CA TRP A 79 4.46 -1.48 -14.35
C TRP A 79 4.15 -2.92 -13.97
N TYR A 80 2.94 -3.14 -13.46
CA TYR A 80 2.41 -4.44 -13.08
C TYR A 80 1.26 -4.84 -14.01
N SER A 81 1.35 -6.04 -14.59
CA SER A 81 0.23 -6.64 -15.31
C SER A 81 -0.83 -7.13 -14.32
N LEU A 82 -2.10 -6.92 -14.67
CA LEU A 82 -3.22 -7.31 -13.85
C LEU A 82 -3.84 -8.62 -14.33
N ASP A 83 -4.22 -9.45 -13.38
CA ASP A 83 -4.83 -10.75 -13.56
C ASP A 83 -6.31 -10.72 -13.15
N ALA A 84 -7.15 -11.60 -13.68
CA ALA A 84 -8.59 -11.59 -13.40
C ALA A 84 -8.96 -12.29 -12.09
N ASP A 85 -8.16 -13.28 -11.65
CA ASP A 85 -8.49 -14.10 -10.48
C ASP A 85 -7.36 -14.06 -9.43
N VAL A 86 -7.75 -14.09 -8.15
CA VAL A 86 -6.84 -14.31 -7.02
C VAL A 86 -6.73 -15.80 -6.73
N LEU A 87 -5.51 -16.30 -6.53
CA LEU A 87 -5.23 -17.66 -6.11
C LEU A 87 -5.23 -17.76 -4.59
N MET A 88 -6.04 -18.66 -4.05
CA MET A 88 -6.12 -18.95 -2.62
C MET A 88 -5.56 -20.35 -2.34
N LYS A 89 -4.73 -20.47 -1.31
CA LYS A 89 -4.22 -21.75 -0.79
C LYS A 89 -4.35 -21.74 0.72
N ASN A 90 -5.13 -22.65 1.28
CA ASN A 90 -5.42 -22.72 2.72
C ASN A 90 -5.90 -21.38 3.29
N ASP A 91 -6.84 -20.71 2.61
CA ASP A 91 -7.35 -19.37 2.94
C ASP A 91 -6.33 -18.22 2.93
N VAL A 92 -5.11 -18.47 2.42
CA VAL A 92 -4.07 -17.46 2.22
C VAL A 92 -3.92 -17.16 0.74
N ILE A 93 -3.80 -15.88 0.40
CA ILE A 93 -3.52 -15.44 -0.96
C ILE A 93 -2.14 -15.95 -1.37
N SER A 94 -2.09 -16.76 -2.43
CA SER A 94 -0.86 -17.34 -2.96
C SER A 94 -0.38 -16.67 -4.25
N GLY A 95 -1.18 -15.75 -4.83
CA GLY A 95 -0.86 -15.03 -6.06
C GLY A 95 -2.11 -14.70 -6.87
N THR A 96 -1.93 -14.51 -8.17
CA THR A 96 -3.01 -14.24 -9.13
C THR A 96 -2.89 -15.16 -10.35
N LYS A 97 -3.96 -15.27 -11.15
CA LYS A 97 -3.96 -15.99 -12.44
C LYS A 97 -4.90 -15.33 -13.45
N THR A 98 -4.83 -15.82 -14.69
CA THR A 98 -5.67 -15.38 -15.82
C THR A 98 -5.31 -13.95 -16.24
N PRO A 99 -4.22 -13.78 -17.02
CA PRO A 99 -3.78 -12.47 -17.47
C PRO A 99 -4.86 -11.68 -18.18
N THR A 100 -4.96 -10.39 -17.84
CA THR A 100 -5.79 -9.42 -18.53
C THR A 100 -4.94 -8.55 -19.46
N ASN A 101 -5.58 -7.64 -20.20
CA ASN A 101 -4.88 -6.63 -21.02
C ASN A 101 -4.67 -5.31 -20.27
N HIS A 102 -4.81 -5.31 -18.94
CA HIS A 102 -4.68 -4.12 -18.11
C HIS A 102 -3.36 -4.13 -17.35
N GLN A 103 -2.78 -2.93 -17.17
CA GLN A 103 -1.58 -2.72 -16.39
C GLN A 103 -1.78 -1.52 -15.46
N ILE A 104 -1.03 -1.51 -14.35
CA ILE A 104 -1.01 -0.41 -13.39
C ILE A 104 0.44 -0.05 -13.06
N MET A 105 0.73 1.23 -12.91
CA MET A 105 2.02 1.73 -12.45
C MET A 105 1.93 2.02 -10.95
N LEU A 106 2.86 1.49 -10.16
CA LEU A 106 2.89 1.64 -8.71
C LEU A 106 4.32 1.89 -8.23
N ASP A 107 4.51 2.88 -7.36
CA ASP A 107 5.68 2.96 -6.49
C ASP A 107 5.33 2.37 -5.12
N MET A 108 6.12 1.42 -4.65
CA MET A 108 5.91 0.74 -3.36
C MET A 108 7.24 0.69 -2.63
N ARG A 109 7.26 1.20 -1.39
CA ARG A 109 8.44 1.20 -0.54
C ARG A 109 8.06 1.04 0.94
N PHE A 110 8.93 0.39 1.69
CA PHE A 110 8.96 0.52 3.14
C PHE A 110 9.80 1.73 3.52
N GLU A 111 9.24 2.62 4.33
CA GLU A 111 10.03 3.71 4.91
C GLU A 111 11.09 3.14 5.85
N VAL A 112 12.29 3.70 5.77
CA VAL A 112 13.39 3.36 6.67
C VAL A 112 13.13 4.10 7.99
N PRO A 113 13.15 3.41 9.15
CA PRO A 113 13.00 4.09 10.43
C PRO A 113 14.08 5.16 10.58
N TYR A 114 13.68 6.33 11.07
CA TYR A 114 14.61 7.43 11.28
C TYR A 114 15.66 7.01 12.32
N ASN A 115 16.92 7.00 11.91
CA ASN A 115 18.01 6.63 12.80
C ASN A 115 18.41 7.88 13.62
N ILE A 116 17.86 8.00 14.82
CA ILE A 116 18.18 9.11 15.73
C ILE A 116 19.65 8.96 16.15
N PRO A 117 20.51 9.97 15.91
CA PRO A 117 21.90 9.94 16.38
C PRO A 117 21.96 9.77 17.91
N ASP A 118 22.95 9.04 18.42
CA ASP A 118 23.06 8.71 19.85
C ASP A 118 23.02 9.96 20.77
N GLU A 119 23.60 11.08 20.33
CA GLU A 119 23.59 12.34 21.07
C GLU A 119 22.18 12.93 21.19
N GLU A 120 21.40 12.91 20.10
CA GLU A 120 20.02 13.36 20.10
C GLU A 120 19.13 12.41 20.92
N ALA A 121 19.34 11.10 20.79
CA ALA A 121 18.64 10.09 21.57
C ALA A 121 18.87 10.28 23.08
N PHE A 122 20.12 10.53 23.50
CA PHE A 122 20.46 10.79 24.89
C PHE A 122 19.77 12.05 25.43
N LEU A 123 19.78 13.15 24.66
CA LEU A 123 19.12 14.39 25.05
C LEU A 123 17.60 14.23 25.14
N LEU A 124 16.98 13.49 24.21
CA LEU A 124 15.56 13.17 24.23
C LEU A 124 15.22 12.35 25.47
N GLN A 125 16.03 11.35 25.80
CA GLN A 125 15.83 10.51 26.98
C GLN A 125 15.92 11.32 28.27
N GLN A 126 16.92 12.20 28.41
CA GLN A 126 17.07 13.05 29.59
C GLN A 126 15.88 14.00 29.78
N LYS A 127 15.34 14.56 28.69
CA LYS A 127 14.12 15.38 28.72
C LYS A 127 12.89 14.57 29.11
N LEU A 128 12.77 13.35 28.61
CA LEU A 128 11.65 12.45 28.92
C LEU A 128 11.63 12.09 30.41
N GLU A 129 12.80 11.76 30.97
CA GLU A 129 12.95 11.44 32.40
C GLU A 129 12.61 12.62 33.29
N ALA A 130 13.05 13.84 32.91
CA ALA A 130 12.71 15.06 33.62
C ALA A 130 11.20 15.37 33.59
N PHE A 131 10.54 15.08 32.47
CA PHE A 131 9.09 15.26 32.36
C PHE A 131 8.33 14.26 33.23
N ASN A 132 8.66 12.97 33.13
CA ASN A 132 7.99 11.91 33.90
C ASN A 132 8.13 12.14 35.42
N THR A 133 9.32 12.57 35.87
CA THR A 133 9.52 12.90 37.30
C THR A 133 8.68 14.10 37.79
N LEU A 134 8.33 15.04 36.91
CA LEU A 134 7.41 16.13 37.25
C LEU A 134 5.95 15.67 37.27
N THR A 135 5.59 14.69 36.43
CA THR A 135 4.21 14.16 36.36
C THR A 135 3.91 13.16 37.46
N ASP A 136 4.91 12.40 37.91
CA ASP A 136 4.80 11.44 39.04
C ASP A 136 4.75 12.14 40.41
N GLN A 137 5.03 13.45 40.47
CA GLN A 137 5.01 14.27 41.68
C GLN A 137 3.67 15.02 41.88
N GLU A 138 2.73 14.93 40.92
CA GLU A 138 1.34 15.36 41.05
C GLU A 138 0.43 14.20 41.52
#